data_AF-A0A923TSF8-F1
#
_entry.id   AF-A0A923TSF8-F1
#
_cell.length_a   1.000
_cell.length_b   1.000
_cell.length_c   1.000
_cell.angle_alpha   90.00
_cell.angle_beta   90.00
_cell.angle_gamma   90.00
#
_symmetry.space_group_name_H-M   'P 1'
#
loop_
_entity.id
_entity.type
_entity.pdbx_description
1 polymer ?
#
loop_
_entity_poly.entity_id
_entity_poly.type
_entity_poly.pdbx_seq_one_letter_code
_entity_poly.pdbx_strand_id
1 'polypeptide(L)'
;LYLEVACMRAARLLWCRIVNEFKPKNPKSLMLRTDCQTSGSSLTEQDPYNNVVRTTIGAMAAVFGGTQSLHTNSFDEAIALPTEFSSRIARNTQLIIQEETHIPHVIDPWAGSYMMEKLTQDMADKAWEIIEEVESMGGMTRAVDSGWAKLKIEAAAADKQARIDSGKDVIVGVNKYKLKTEDAIEARDIDNVAVRDGQITRLKAIRAKRDNVAVQAALDALTDAAEKGLDPAAVAAGTAGNLLDLSIKASRLRATVGEVSDALEKVYGRHRADTQKVTGVYAAAYDSAEGWEQLKTEINAFAEEQGRRPRVMISKLGQDGHDRGAKVVATAFADLGFDVDMGPLFQTPEECARQAIENDVHAVGVSTLAAGHKTLVPAIIEELKKQGGGDIIVFVGGVIPRQDYDMLYEAGVKGIYGPGTPIPASAKDVLEQIRKAIK
;
A
#
# COMPACT_ATOMS: atom_id res chain seq x y z
N LEU A 1 13.70 -8.66 -13.87
CA LEU A 1 15.02 -8.20 -14.36
C LEU A 1 14.91 -7.47 -15.70
N TYR A 2 14.78 -8.15 -16.84
CA TYR A 2 14.85 -7.50 -18.17
C TYR A 2 13.84 -6.37 -18.38
N LEU A 3 12.58 -6.59 -17.98
CA LEU A 3 11.53 -5.57 -18.07
C LEU A 3 11.86 -4.28 -17.32
N GLU A 4 12.51 -4.38 -16.16
CA GLU A 4 12.86 -3.22 -15.33
C GLU A 4 14.02 -2.42 -15.94
N VAL A 5 15.03 -3.13 -16.48
CA VAL A 5 16.14 -2.49 -17.22
C VAL A 5 15.58 -1.73 -18.42
N ALA A 6 14.71 -2.36 -19.21
CA ALA A 6 14.04 -1.75 -20.35
C ALA A 6 13.14 -0.56 -19.93
N CYS A 7 12.38 -0.70 -18.83
CA CYS A 7 11.52 0.35 -18.28
C CYS A 7 12.31 1.63 -18.00
N MET A 8 13.43 1.54 -17.30
CA MET A 8 14.24 2.72 -16.95
C MET A 8 14.88 3.38 -18.18
N ARG A 9 15.32 2.58 -19.16
CA ARG A 9 15.86 3.09 -20.43
C ARG A 9 14.76 3.81 -21.24
N ALA A 10 13.59 3.20 -21.36
CA ALA A 10 12.43 3.75 -22.05
C ALA A 10 11.93 5.05 -21.37
N ALA A 11 11.85 5.07 -20.04
CA ALA A 11 11.40 6.24 -19.29
C ALA A 11 12.26 7.48 -19.56
N ARG A 12 13.59 7.34 -19.63
CA ARG A 12 14.50 8.46 -19.99
C ARG A 12 14.25 8.96 -21.40
N LEU A 13 14.02 8.06 -22.36
CA LEU A 13 13.71 8.41 -23.75
C LEU A 13 12.39 9.20 -23.81
N LEU A 14 11.34 8.70 -23.18
CA LEU A 14 10.03 9.34 -23.19
C LEU A 14 10.04 10.68 -22.46
N TRP A 15 10.71 10.79 -21.32
CA TRP A 15 10.86 12.07 -20.61
C TRP A 15 11.55 13.12 -21.48
N CYS A 16 12.65 12.74 -22.15
CA CYS A 16 13.35 13.63 -23.07
C CYS A 16 12.42 14.09 -24.21
N ARG A 17 11.60 13.19 -24.76
CA ARG A 17 10.59 13.52 -25.78
C ARG A 17 9.58 14.54 -25.27
N ILE A 18 8.96 14.29 -24.12
CA ILE A 18 7.94 15.15 -23.51
C ILE A 18 8.51 16.54 -23.20
N VAL A 19 9.65 16.61 -22.49
CA VAL A 19 10.19 17.89 -22.05
C VAL A 19 10.71 18.74 -23.22
N ASN A 20 11.14 18.12 -24.32
CA ASN A 20 11.55 18.85 -25.51
C ASN A 20 10.43 19.73 -26.11
N GLU A 21 9.16 19.36 -25.92
CA GLU A 21 8.01 20.16 -26.40
C GLU A 21 7.97 21.56 -25.77
N PHE A 22 8.50 21.70 -24.55
CA PHE A 22 8.62 22.97 -23.82
C PHE A 22 9.82 23.83 -24.26
N LYS A 23 10.61 23.37 -25.23
CA LYS A 23 11.78 24.07 -25.78
C LYS A 23 12.77 24.57 -24.70
N PRO A 24 13.20 23.70 -23.77
CA PRO A 24 14.05 24.12 -22.65
C PRO A 24 15.38 24.68 -23.15
N LYS A 25 15.89 25.71 -22.48
CA LYS A 25 17.20 26.31 -22.80
C LYS A 25 18.38 25.60 -22.13
N ASN A 26 18.13 24.93 -21.01
CA ASN A 26 19.14 24.17 -20.29
C ASN A 26 19.02 22.68 -20.67
N PRO A 27 20.07 22.04 -21.22
CA PRO A 27 20.02 20.62 -21.58
C PRO A 27 19.76 19.72 -20.36
N LYS A 28 20.08 20.16 -19.14
CA LYS A 28 19.77 19.42 -17.91
C LYS A 28 18.27 19.25 -17.65
N SER A 29 17.40 20.04 -18.28
CA SER A 29 15.95 19.88 -18.19
C SER A 29 15.47 18.57 -18.83
N LEU A 30 16.22 18.03 -19.80
CA LEU A 30 15.88 16.78 -20.50
C LEU A 30 16.31 15.53 -19.72
N MET A 31 17.04 15.68 -18.61
CA MET A 31 17.53 14.57 -17.82
C MET A 31 16.47 14.07 -16.85
N LEU A 32 15.99 12.83 -17.04
CA LEU A 32 15.26 12.11 -16.02
C LEU A 32 16.26 11.48 -15.04
N ARG A 33 16.28 11.98 -13.80
CA ARG A 33 17.06 11.44 -12.68
C ARG A 33 16.13 10.66 -11.77
N THR A 34 16.48 9.44 -11.43
CA THR A 34 15.58 8.50 -10.76
C THR A 34 16.22 7.89 -9.52
N ASP A 35 15.40 7.74 -8.49
CA ASP A 35 15.63 6.81 -7.39
C ASP A 35 14.92 5.50 -7.72
N CYS A 36 15.45 4.38 -7.26
CA CYS A 36 14.81 3.07 -7.38
C CYS A 36 14.71 2.41 -6.01
N GLN A 37 13.58 1.76 -5.75
CA GLN A 37 13.42 0.87 -4.61
C GLN A 37 13.09 -0.53 -5.11
N THR A 38 13.73 -1.55 -4.54
CA THR A 38 13.36 -2.94 -4.82
C THR A 38 11.92 -3.20 -4.38
N SER A 39 11.16 -4.02 -5.11
CA SER A 39 9.72 -4.21 -4.82
C SER A 39 9.48 -4.92 -3.49
N GLY A 40 8.93 -4.22 -2.49
CA GLY A 40 8.52 -4.82 -1.21
C GLY A 40 7.45 -5.89 -1.40
N SER A 41 6.53 -5.67 -2.34
CA SER A 41 5.47 -6.65 -2.68
C SER A 41 5.97 -7.94 -3.34
N SER A 42 7.25 -8.02 -3.72
CA SER A 42 7.87 -9.26 -4.21
C SER A 42 8.46 -10.12 -3.09
N LEU A 43 8.57 -9.56 -1.88
CA LEU A 43 9.15 -10.22 -0.72
C LEU A 43 8.09 -11.03 0.02
N THR A 44 8.50 -12.16 0.57
CA THR A 44 7.61 -13.17 1.15
C THR A 44 7.80 -13.27 2.67
N GLU A 45 6.73 -13.55 3.39
CA GLU A 45 6.80 -13.89 4.82
C GLU A 45 7.45 -15.27 5.01
N GLN A 46 7.08 -16.22 4.14
CA GLN A 46 7.58 -17.59 4.12
C GLN A 46 8.97 -17.67 3.50
N ASP A 47 9.81 -18.54 4.06
CA ASP A 47 11.22 -18.74 3.68
C ASP A 47 11.93 -17.43 3.28
N PRO A 48 11.98 -16.45 4.19
CA PRO A 48 12.29 -15.07 3.83
C PRO A 48 13.76 -14.82 3.54
N TYR A 49 14.67 -15.77 3.80
CA TYR A 49 16.05 -15.65 3.30
C TYR A 49 16.12 -15.67 1.76
N ASN A 50 15.12 -16.24 1.08
CA ASN A 50 14.97 -16.08 -0.36
C ASN A 50 14.84 -14.60 -0.78
N ASN A 51 14.36 -13.73 0.11
CA ASN A 51 14.25 -12.29 -0.16
C ASN A 51 15.62 -11.63 -0.34
N VAL A 52 16.70 -12.18 0.23
CA VAL A 52 18.08 -11.70 -0.05
C VAL A 52 18.39 -11.86 -1.54
N VAL A 53 18.05 -13.00 -2.13
CA VAL A 53 18.24 -13.27 -3.56
C VAL A 53 17.33 -12.38 -4.40
N ARG A 54 16.04 -12.26 -4.04
CA ARG A 54 15.08 -11.41 -4.76
C ARG A 54 15.53 -9.95 -4.77
N THR A 55 15.92 -9.41 -3.62
CA THR A 55 16.43 -8.04 -3.48
C THR A 55 17.72 -7.86 -4.26
N THR A 56 18.64 -8.83 -4.26
CA THR A 56 19.87 -8.77 -5.07
C THR A 56 19.55 -8.65 -6.56
N ILE A 57 18.63 -9.46 -7.09
CA ILE A 57 18.21 -9.37 -8.50
C ILE A 57 17.49 -8.05 -8.81
N GLY A 58 16.66 -7.54 -7.89
CA GLY A 58 16.03 -6.24 -8.01
C GLY A 58 17.05 -5.09 -8.03
N ALA A 59 18.06 -5.15 -7.16
CA ALA A 59 19.15 -4.18 -7.09
C ALA A 59 19.96 -4.19 -8.39
N MET A 60 20.32 -5.37 -8.90
CA MET A 60 21.01 -5.50 -10.18
C MET A 60 20.19 -4.93 -11.33
N ALA A 61 18.86 -5.10 -11.33
CA ALA A 61 17.98 -4.50 -12.33
C ALA A 61 18.04 -2.97 -12.30
N ALA A 62 17.97 -2.36 -11.12
CA ALA A 62 18.07 -0.92 -10.96
C ALA A 62 19.44 -0.37 -11.37
N VAL A 63 20.52 -1.08 -11.05
CA VAL A 63 21.90 -0.72 -11.43
C VAL A 63 22.07 -0.80 -12.96
N PHE A 64 21.69 -1.92 -13.58
CA PHE A 64 21.74 -2.06 -15.03
C PHE A 64 20.83 -1.08 -15.76
N GLY A 65 19.69 -0.71 -15.16
CA GLY A 65 18.80 0.32 -15.68
C GLY A 65 19.35 1.74 -15.53
N GLY A 66 20.46 1.96 -14.81
CA GLY A 66 21.12 3.25 -14.66
C GLY A 66 20.42 4.19 -13.66
N THR A 67 20.07 3.68 -12.47
CA THR A 67 19.52 4.50 -11.36
C THR A 67 20.56 5.48 -10.80
N GLN A 68 20.11 6.57 -10.16
CA GLN A 68 21.00 7.55 -9.49
C GLN A 68 21.09 7.30 -7.99
N SER A 69 20.08 6.71 -7.39
CA SER A 69 20.08 6.21 -6.01
C SER A 69 19.27 4.92 -5.91
N LEU A 70 19.55 4.12 -4.88
CA LEU A 70 18.94 2.80 -4.72
C LEU A 70 18.61 2.50 -3.26
N HIS A 71 17.37 2.11 -3.02
CA HIS A 71 16.90 1.47 -1.81
C HIS A 71 16.77 -0.04 -2.04
N THR A 72 17.44 -0.82 -1.22
CA THR A 72 17.31 -2.28 -1.14
C THR A 72 16.55 -2.64 0.12
N ASN A 73 15.43 -3.35 -0.02
CA ASN A 73 14.62 -3.75 1.13
C ASN A 73 15.34 -4.83 1.94
N SER A 74 14.96 -4.94 3.21
CA SER A 74 15.47 -6.01 4.08
C SER A 74 14.69 -7.31 3.87
N PHE A 75 15.27 -8.44 4.23
CA PHE A 75 14.66 -9.75 3.95
C PHE A 75 13.39 -10.01 4.78
N ASP A 76 13.18 -9.24 5.85
CA ASP A 76 12.08 -9.28 6.81
C ASP A 76 10.94 -8.29 6.49
N GLU A 77 10.97 -7.63 5.33
CA GLU A 77 9.99 -6.61 4.87
C GLU A 77 8.52 -7.06 4.97
N ALA A 78 8.24 -8.32 4.68
CA ALA A 78 6.88 -8.87 4.72
C ALA A 78 6.40 -9.26 6.13
N ILE A 79 7.23 -9.03 7.16
CA ILE A 79 6.99 -9.41 8.55
C ILE A 79 6.97 -8.17 9.46
N ALA A 80 8.01 -7.35 9.41
CA ALA A 80 8.19 -6.21 10.29
C ALA A 80 9.15 -5.17 9.69
N LEU A 81 9.38 -4.08 10.43
CA LEU A 81 10.44 -3.14 10.09
C LEU A 81 11.83 -3.80 10.25
N PRO A 82 12.83 -3.36 9.48
CA PRO A 82 14.16 -3.96 9.52
C PRO A 82 14.81 -3.94 10.91
N THR A 83 15.46 -5.07 11.24
CA THR A 83 16.45 -5.19 12.32
C THR A 83 17.81 -4.64 11.88
N GLU A 84 18.76 -4.50 12.80
CA GLU A 84 20.15 -4.15 12.41
C GLU A 84 20.78 -5.22 11.52
N PHE A 85 20.48 -6.49 11.78
CA PHE A 85 20.98 -7.62 11.00
C PHE A 85 20.45 -7.59 9.57
N SER A 86 19.13 -7.47 9.39
CA SER A 86 18.52 -7.45 8.06
C SER A 86 18.87 -6.20 7.27
N SER A 87 18.92 -5.03 7.93
CA SER A 87 19.38 -3.76 7.33
C SER A 87 20.83 -3.83 6.85
N ARG A 88 21.71 -4.52 7.60
CA ARG A 88 23.11 -4.72 7.21
C ARG A 88 23.20 -5.53 5.93
N ILE A 89 22.41 -6.60 5.78
CA ILE A 89 22.39 -7.42 4.56
C ILE A 89 21.87 -6.60 3.38
N ALA A 90 20.79 -5.84 3.57
CA ALA A 90 20.24 -4.98 2.54
C ALA A 90 21.29 -3.97 2.02
N ARG A 91 21.94 -3.22 2.93
CA ARG A 91 23.02 -2.30 2.55
C ARG A 91 24.18 -3.02 1.87
N ASN A 92 24.63 -4.15 2.42
CA ASN A 92 25.77 -4.89 1.89
C ASN A 92 25.48 -5.48 0.50
N THR A 93 24.22 -5.74 0.15
CA THR A 93 23.84 -6.11 -1.22
C THR A 93 24.29 -5.05 -2.22
N GLN A 94 24.11 -3.76 -1.90
CA GLN A 94 24.59 -2.67 -2.75
C GLN A 94 26.12 -2.56 -2.76
N LEU A 95 26.76 -2.70 -1.58
CA LEU A 95 28.22 -2.63 -1.48
C LEU A 95 28.91 -3.75 -2.27
N ILE A 96 28.40 -4.98 -2.21
CA ILE A 96 28.92 -6.10 -3.00
C ILE A 96 28.78 -5.81 -4.49
N ILE A 97 27.63 -5.29 -4.93
CA ILE A 97 27.45 -4.89 -6.35
C ILE A 97 28.49 -3.84 -6.75
N GLN A 98 28.73 -2.84 -5.89
CA GLN A 98 29.68 -1.76 -6.17
C GLN A 98 31.14 -2.25 -6.21
N GLU A 99 31.56 -3.01 -5.21
CA GLU A 99 32.98 -3.27 -4.92
C GLU A 99 33.48 -4.61 -5.50
N GLU A 100 32.60 -5.59 -5.70
CA GLU A 100 33.01 -6.98 -6.03
C GLU A 100 32.57 -7.43 -7.43
N THR A 101 31.49 -6.89 -8.00
CA THR A 101 30.93 -7.42 -9.25
C THR A 101 31.52 -6.83 -10.53
N HIS A 102 32.25 -5.71 -10.42
CA HIS A 102 32.74 -4.90 -11.55
C HIS A 102 31.67 -4.37 -12.52
N ILE A 103 30.37 -4.59 -12.24
CA ILE A 103 29.24 -4.07 -13.03
C ILE A 103 29.34 -2.54 -13.25
N PRO A 104 29.73 -1.72 -12.25
CA PRO A 104 29.77 -0.26 -12.43
C PRO A 104 30.84 0.25 -13.41
N HIS A 105 31.74 -0.60 -13.90
CA HIS A 105 32.86 -0.17 -14.75
C HIS A 105 32.48 0.04 -16.23
N VAL A 106 31.29 -0.36 -16.65
CA VAL A 106 30.81 -0.19 -18.04
C VAL A 106 29.51 0.61 -18.04
N ILE A 107 29.46 1.67 -18.85
CA ILE A 107 28.26 2.49 -19.03
C ILE A 107 27.25 1.72 -19.89
N ASP A 108 26.02 1.60 -19.39
CA ASP A 108 24.91 0.86 -20.04
C ASP A 108 25.38 -0.47 -20.65
N PRO A 109 25.78 -1.48 -19.84
CA PRO A 109 26.41 -2.70 -20.35
C PRO A 109 25.48 -3.55 -21.23
N TRP A 110 24.18 -3.24 -21.28
CA TRP A 110 23.21 -3.89 -22.16
C TRP A 110 23.07 -3.21 -23.52
N ALA A 111 23.70 -2.06 -23.74
CA ALA A 111 23.64 -1.33 -25.00
C ALA A 111 24.07 -2.21 -26.19
N GLY A 112 23.21 -2.25 -27.22
CA GLY A 112 23.42 -3.07 -28.41
C GLY A 112 22.93 -4.51 -28.30
N SER A 113 22.45 -4.97 -27.13
CA SER A 113 21.77 -6.26 -27.02
C SER A 113 20.47 -6.24 -27.82
N TYR A 114 20.36 -7.09 -28.85
CA TYR A 114 19.17 -7.15 -29.73
C TYR A 114 17.86 -7.27 -28.95
N MET A 115 17.84 -8.12 -27.92
CA MET A 115 16.66 -8.32 -27.08
C MET A 115 16.37 -7.07 -26.22
N MET A 116 17.39 -6.49 -25.59
CA MET A 116 17.18 -5.36 -24.68
C MET A 116 16.74 -4.10 -25.44
N GLU A 117 17.30 -3.85 -26.62
CA GLU A 117 16.89 -2.71 -27.45
C GLU A 117 15.46 -2.87 -27.95
N LYS A 118 15.08 -4.07 -28.43
CA LYS A 118 13.71 -4.34 -28.84
C LYS A 118 12.73 -4.18 -27.67
N LEU A 119 13.06 -4.76 -26.51
CA LEU A 119 12.20 -4.68 -25.33
C LEU A 119 12.05 -3.25 -24.81
N THR A 120 13.12 -2.45 -24.88
CA THR A 120 13.10 -1.03 -24.52
C THR A 120 12.19 -0.24 -25.47
N GLN A 121 12.27 -0.49 -26.77
CA GLN A 121 11.39 0.15 -27.76
C GLN A 121 9.93 -0.25 -27.54
N ASP A 122 9.63 -1.55 -27.39
CA ASP A 122 8.27 -2.04 -27.18
C ASP A 122 7.64 -1.47 -25.89
N MET A 123 8.45 -1.33 -24.83
CA MET A 123 8.03 -0.69 -23.59
C MET A 123 7.73 0.81 -23.80
N ALA A 124 8.59 1.52 -24.54
CA ALA A 124 8.40 2.93 -24.83
C ALA A 124 7.13 3.18 -25.65
N ASP A 125 6.87 2.35 -26.67
CA ASP A 125 5.68 2.44 -27.52
C ASP A 125 4.41 2.20 -26.71
N LYS A 126 4.38 1.16 -25.88
CA LYS A 126 3.23 0.85 -25.02
C LYS A 126 2.97 1.91 -23.95
N ALA A 127 4.02 2.45 -23.34
CA ALA A 127 3.88 3.55 -22.40
C ALA A 127 3.40 4.83 -23.09
N TRP A 128 3.82 5.07 -24.34
CA TRP A 128 3.38 6.22 -25.11
C TRP A 128 1.89 6.16 -25.45
N GLU A 129 1.36 4.99 -25.84
CA GLU A 129 -0.09 4.78 -26.05
C GLU A 129 -0.90 5.20 -24.81
N ILE A 130 -0.43 4.83 -23.62
CA ILE A 130 -1.08 5.19 -22.35
C ILE A 130 -0.98 6.69 -22.06
N ILE A 131 0.19 7.30 -22.33
CA ILE A 131 0.36 8.75 -22.16
C ILE A 131 -0.60 9.51 -23.08
N GLU A 132 -0.76 9.09 -24.33
CA GLU A 132 -1.71 9.70 -25.27
C GLU A 132 -3.18 9.52 -24.82
N GLU A 133 -3.54 8.36 -24.28
CA GLU A 133 -4.86 8.14 -23.66
C GLU A 133 -5.09 9.16 -22.53
N VAL A 134 -4.12 9.32 -21.63
CA VAL A 134 -4.19 10.27 -20.50
C VAL A 134 -4.27 11.73 -20.97
N GLU A 135 -3.49 12.12 -21.98
CA GLU A 135 -3.56 13.47 -22.56
C GLU A 135 -4.92 13.74 -23.20
N SER A 136 -5.53 12.75 -23.87
CA SER A 136 -6.87 12.86 -24.45
C SER A 136 -7.98 13.04 -23.40
N MET A 137 -7.76 12.56 -22.17
CA MET A 137 -8.65 12.77 -21.02
C MET A 137 -8.49 14.16 -20.38
N GLY A 138 -7.55 14.97 -20.87
CA GLY A 138 -7.22 16.28 -20.31
C GLY A 138 -6.17 16.22 -19.20
N GLY A 139 -5.28 15.22 -19.24
CA GLY A 139 -4.12 15.08 -18.38
C GLY A 139 -4.36 14.22 -17.13
N MET A 140 -3.25 13.88 -16.45
CA MET A 140 -3.26 12.90 -15.36
C MET A 140 -4.15 13.30 -14.17
N THR A 141 -4.31 14.59 -13.88
CA THR A 141 -5.21 15.06 -12.81
C THR A 141 -6.66 14.59 -13.07
N ARG A 142 -7.18 14.78 -14.29
CA ARG A 142 -8.54 14.32 -14.64
C ARG A 142 -8.63 12.79 -14.68
N ALA A 143 -7.57 12.10 -15.11
CA ALA A 143 -7.51 10.65 -15.11
C ALA A 143 -7.53 10.05 -13.69
N VAL A 144 -6.91 10.73 -12.71
CA VAL A 144 -6.97 10.35 -11.30
C VAL A 144 -8.35 10.65 -10.71
N ASP A 145 -8.89 11.85 -10.94
CA ASP A 145 -10.20 12.27 -10.40
C ASP A 145 -11.35 11.38 -10.91
N SER A 146 -11.26 10.91 -12.16
CA SER A 146 -12.24 9.96 -12.73
C SER A 146 -12.13 8.53 -12.17
N GLY A 147 -11.04 8.20 -11.48
CA GLY A 147 -10.75 6.85 -10.98
C GLY A 147 -10.09 5.92 -12.00
N TRP A 148 -9.91 6.34 -13.26
CA TRP A 148 -9.37 5.52 -14.34
C TRP A 148 -8.01 4.89 -13.98
N ALA A 149 -7.07 5.69 -13.47
CA ALA A 149 -5.72 5.21 -13.16
C ALA A 149 -5.73 4.14 -12.07
N LYS A 150 -6.54 4.37 -11.03
CA LYS A 150 -6.70 3.47 -9.89
C LYS A 150 -7.31 2.13 -10.32
N LEU A 151 -8.37 2.16 -11.13
CA LEU A 151 -9.03 0.95 -11.64
C LEU A 151 -8.09 0.08 -12.51
N LYS A 152 -7.27 0.70 -13.37
CA LYS A 152 -6.29 -0.02 -14.19
C LYS A 152 -5.26 -0.77 -13.33
N ILE A 153 -4.77 -0.12 -12.27
CA ILE A 153 -3.81 -0.72 -11.32
C ILE A 153 -4.46 -1.85 -10.52
N GLU A 154 -5.70 -1.65 -10.06
CA GLU A 154 -6.45 -2.67 -9.31
C GLU A 154 -6.76 -3.90 -10.17
N ALA A 155 -7.12 -3.72 -11.44
CA ALA A 155 -7.31 -4.82 -12.38
C ALA A 155 -6.01 -5.62 -12.58
N ALA A 156 -4.87 -4.94 -12.75
CA ALA A 156 -3.57 -5.60 -12.85
C ALA A 156 -3.20 -6.36 -11.56
N ALA A 157 -3.55 -5.82 -10.40
CA ALA A 157 -3.33 -6.49 -9.11
C ALA A 157 -4.20 -7.75 -8.94
N ALA A 158 -5.47 -7.70 -9.37
CA ALA A 158 -6.39 -8.84 -9.34
C ALA A 158 -5.95 -9.96 -10.29
N ASP A 159 -5.58 -9.64 -11.54
CA ASP A 159 -5.02 -10.61 -12.50
C ASP A 159 -3.75 -11.26 -11.93
N LYS A 160 -2.83 -10.45 -11.40
CA LYS A 160 -1.60 -10.96 -10.81
C LYS A 160 -1.87 -11.91 -9.64
N GLN A 161 -2.83 -11.59 -8.78
CA GLN A 161 -3.17 -12.45 -7.65
C GLN A 161 -3.79 -13.77 -8.12
N ALA A 162 -4.71 -13.74 -9.08
CA ALA A 162 -5.32 -14.94 -9.64
C ALA A 162 -4.27 -15.89 -10.25
N ARG A 163 -3.26 -15.34 -10.94
CA ARG A 163 -2.12 -16.11 -11.47
C ARG A 163 -1.25 -16.73 -10.39
N ILE A 164 -1.05 -16.04 -9.27
CA ILE A 164 -0.28 -16.55 -8.12
C ILE A 164 -1.06 -17.68 -7.43
N ASP A 165 -2.34 -17.45 -7.16
CA ASP A 165 -3.20 -18.40 -6.42
C ASP A 165 -3.48 -19.66 -7.24
N SER A 166 -3.56 -19.56 -8.57
CA SER A 166 -3.63 -20.71 -9.49
C SER A 166 -2.29 -21.42 -9.71
N GLY A 167 -1.19 -20.87 -9.21
CA GLY A 167 0.15 -21.44 -9.36
C GLY A 167 0.82 -21.21 -10.73
N LYS A 168 0.18 -20.45 -11.62
CA LYS A 168 0.74 -20.04 -12.92
C LYS A 168 1.97 -19.17 -12.74
N ASP A 169 1.90 -18.23 -11.80
CA ASP A 169 3.04 -17.45 -11.35
C ASP A 169 3.65 -18.08 -10.12
N VAL A 170 4.85 -18.64 -10.27
CA VAL A 170 5.54 -19.31 -9.18
C VAL A 170 6.14 -18.29 -8.20
N ILE A 171 5.85 -18.48 -6.92
CA ILE A 171 6.53 -17.84 -5.80
C ILE A 171 7.11 -18.94 -4.91
N VAL A 172 8.44 -19.09 -5.00
CA VAL A 172 9.22 -20.07 -4.21
C VAL A 172 9.02 -19.83 -2.72
N GLY A 173 8.72 -20.89 -1.96
CA GLY A 173 8.41 -20.84 -0.53
C GLY A 173 6.93 -20.56 -0.22
N VAL A 174 6.15 -20.04 -1.18
CA VAL A 174 4.75 -19.64 -0.94
C VAL A 174 3.76 -20.58 -1.62
N ASN A 175 3.76 -20.67 -2.95
CA ASN A 175 2.86 -21.55 -3.70
C ASN A 175 3.56 -22.81 -4.23
N LYS A 176 4.90 -22.81 -4.30
CA LYS A 176 5.73 -23.95 -4.72
C LYS A 176 6.98 -24.06 -3.85
N TYR A 177 7.45 -25.30 -3.62
CA TYR A 177 8.59 -25.59 -2.75
C TYR A 177 8.41 -25.07 -1.32
N LYS A 178 7.19 -25.25 -0.78
CA LYS A 178 6.83 -24.82 0.58
C LYS A 178 7.62 -25.61 1.61
N LEU A 179 8.10 -24.93 2.65
CA LEU A 179 8.63 -25.60 3.83
C LEU A 179 7.48 -26.29 4.59
N LYS A 180 7.80 -27.37 5.31
CA LYS A 180 6.85 -28.03 6.21
C LYS A 180 6.62 -27.19 7.47
N THR A 181 7.64 -26.46 7.89
CA THR A 181 7.66 -25.63 9.09
C THR A 181 8.56 -24.44 8.80
N GLU A 182 8.09 -23.24 9.16
CA GLU A 182 8.88 -22.01 9.03
C GLU A 182 9.70 -21.80 10.30
N ASP A 183 10.94 -21.36 10.15
CA ASP A 183 11.78 -20.96 11.28
C ASP A 183 11.30 -19.63 11.87
N ALA A 184 11.45 -19.47 13.18
CA ALA A 184 11.18 -18.20 13.84
C ALA A 184 12.23 -17.17 13.43
N ILE A 185 11.78 -15.96 13.12
CA ILE A 185 12.65 -14.83 12.79
C ILE A 185 12.38 -13.72 13.78
N GLU A 186 13.47 -13.11 14.24
CA GLU A 186 13.42 -11.95 15.10
C GLU A 186 12.77 -10.78 14.34
N ALA A 187 11.57 -10.41 14.78
CA ALA A 187 10.84 -9.26 14.26
C ALA A 187 11.04 -8.06 15.20
N ARG A 188 11.29 -6.89 14.62
CA ARG A 188 11.39 -5.66 15.40
C ARG A 188 10.03 -5.26 15.95
N ASP A 189 9.83 -5.39 17.26
CA ASP A 189 8.65 -4.87 17.96
C ASP A 189 8.83 -3.39 18.33
N ILE A 190 7.77 -2.61 18.17
CA ILE A 190 7.74 -1.19 18.56
C ILE A 190 6.69 -1.03 19.65
N ASP A 191 7.16 -0.65 20.84
CA ASP A 191 6.27 -0.22 21.93
C ASP A 191 5.63 1.13 21.57
N ASN A 192 4.46 1.06 20.96
CA ASN A 192 3.69 2.23 20.55
C ASN A 192 3.16 3.05 21.74
N VAL A 193 2.97 2.42 22.92
CA VAL A 193 2.52 3.09 24.14
C VAL A 193 3.63 3.99 24.66
N ALA A 194 4.84 3.45 24.82
CA ALA A 194 5.99 4.22 25.26
C ALA A 194 6.31 5.39 24.29
N VAL A 195 6.23 5.13 22.97
CA VAL A 195 6.41 6.18 21.96
C VAL A 195 5.33 7.26 22.10
N ARG A 196 4.05 6.89 22.14
CA ARG A 196 2.93 7.83 22.27
C ARG A 196 3.06 8.70 23.51
N ASP A 197 3.29 8.09 24.67
CA ASP A 197 3.33 8.79 25.95
C ASP A 197 4.54 9.73 26.03
N GLY A 198 5.68 9.31 25.44
CA GLY A 198 6.83 10.16 25.23
C GLY A 198 6.54 11.36 24.33
N GLN A 199 5.82 11.17 23.21
CA GLN A 199 5.44 12.27 22.31
C GLN A 199 4.44 13.23 22.97
N ILE A 200 3.44 12.73 23.69
CA ILE A 200 2.48 13.56 24.45
C ILE A 200 3.23 14.44 25.46
N THR A 201 4.21 13.88 26.16
CA THR A 201 5.04 14.61 27.13
C THR A 201 5.82 15.74 26.46
N ARG A 202 6.46 15.49 25.30
CA ARG A 202 7.17 16.51 24.52
C ARG A 202 6.24 17.60 24.01
N LEU A 203 5.06 17.22 23.51
CA LEU A 203 4.05 18.17 23.03
C LEU A 203 3.56 19.10 24.15
N LYS A 204 3.26 18.55 25.33
CA LYS A 204 2.91 19.34 26.52
C LYS A 204 4.02 20.33 26.88
N ALA A 205 5.27 19.87 26.91
CA ALA A 205 6.42 20.71 27.23
C ALA A 205 6.66 21.84 26.21
N ILE A 206 6.49 21.57 24.91
CA ILE A 206 6.62 22.57 23.85
C ILE A 206 5.51 23.62 23.96
N ARG A 207 4.25 23.19 24.09
CA ARG A 207 3.09 24.08 24.19
C ARG A 207 3.13 24.97 25.43
N ALA A 208 3.71 24.48 26.53
CA ALA A 208 3.89 25.27 27.76
C ALA A 208 4.96 26.36 27.65
N LYS A 209 5.98 26.20 26.79
CA LYS A 209 7.14 27.11 26.70
C LYS A 209 7.10 28.08 25.53
N ARG A 210 6.34 27.76 24.48
CA ARG A 210 6.30 28.58 23.26
C ARG A 210 5.47 29.85 23.47
N ASP A 211 5.73 30.86 22.65
CA ASP A 211 4.86 32.03 22.54
C ASP A 211 3.60 31.66 21.75
N ASN A 212 2.51 31.42 22.48
CA ASN A 212 1.25 31.02 21.86
C ASN A 212 0.61 32.13 21.00
N VAL A 213 0.85 33.40 21.31
CA VAL A 213 0.32 34.52 20.53
C VAL A 213 1.04 34.59 19.19
N ALA A 214 2.38 34.50 19.20
CA ALA A 214 3.16 34.48 17.97
C ALA A 214 2.84 33.25 17.11
N VAL A 215 2.66 32.07 17.71
CA VAL A 215 2.26 30.86 16.98
C VAL A 215 0.90 31.05 16.32
N GLN A 216 -0.10 31.54 17.06
CA GLN A 216 -1.43 31.75 16.51
C GLN A 216 -1.40 32.72 15.33
N ALA A 217 -0.69 33.86 15.46
CA ALA A 217 -0.53 34.81 14.37
C ALA A 217 0.12 34.20 13.13
N ALA A 218 1.09 33.29 13.29
CA ALA A 218 1.72 32.60 12.17
C ALA A 218 0.79 31.57 11.50
N LEU A 219 -0.05 30.89 12.28
CA LEU A 219 -1.06 29.96 11.76
C LEU A 219 -2.19 30.70 11.04
N ASP A 220 -2.62 31.85 11.56
CA ASP A 220 -3.63 32.69 10.91
C ASP A 220 -3.09 33.24 9.58
N ALA A 221 -1.81 33.65 9.54
CA ALA A 221 -1.18 34.07 8.28
C ALA A 221 -1.12 32.94 7.23
N LEU A 222 -1.00 31.68 7.66
CA LEU A 222 -1.11 30.51 6.77
C LEU A 222 -2.53 30.35 6.22
N THR A 223 -3.54 30.43 7.08
CA THR A 223 -4.95 30.38 6.67
C THR A 223 -5.27 31.52 5.70
N ASP A 224 -4.89 32.76 6.02
CA ASP A 224 -5.09 33.94 5.17
C ASP A 224 -4.45 33.77 3.78
N ALA A 225 -3.24 33.21 3.73
CA ALA A 225 -2.55 32.95 2.47
C ALA A 225 -3.24 31.84 1.66
N ALA A 226 -3.78 30.82 2.34
CA ALA A 226 -4.56 29.77 1.70
C ALA A 226 -5.87 30.30 1.10
N GLU A 227 -6.57 31.20 1.82
CA GLU A 227 -7.82 31.83 1.36
C GLU A 227 -7.63 32.75 0.16
N LYS A 228 -6.58 33.59 0.18
CA LYS A 228 -6.30 34.55 -0.91
C LYS A 228 -5.87 33.86 -2.20
N GLY A 229 -5.48 32.59 -2.12
CA GLY A 229 -4.93 31.83 -3.24
C GLY A 229 -3.49 32.19 -3.55
N LEU A 230 -2.82 31.31 -4.27
CA LEU A 230 -1.45 31.51 -4.75
C LEU A 230 -1.51 31.90 -6.22
N ASP A 231 -1.23 33.17 -6.54
CA ASP A 231 -0.84 33.54 -7.90
C ASP A 231 0.64 33.14 -8.10
N PRO A 232 0.97 32.18 -8.98
CA PRO A 232 2.35 31.74 -9.20
C PRO A 232 3.29 32.89 -9.61
N ALA A 233 2.78 33.90 -10.33
CA ALA A 233 3.55 35.07 -10.72
C ALA A 233 3.84 35.96 -9.51
N ALA A 234 2.86 36.16 -8.63
CA ALA A 234 3.03 36.91 -7.38
C ALA A 234 3.93 36.18 -6.37
N VAL A 235 3.87 34.84 -6.30
CA VAL A 235 4.79 34.05 -5.48
C VAL A 235 6.22 34.17 -6.02
N ALA A 236 6.43 34.08 -7.33
CA ALA A 236 7.75 34.24 -7.95
C ALA A 236 8.32 35.67 -7.76
N ALA A 237 7.45 36.68 -7.75
CA ALA A 237 7.82 38.07 -7.49
C ALA A 237 7.98 38.41 -5.99
N GLY A 238 7.69 37.47 -5.08
CA GLY A 238 7.77 37.69 -3.63
C GLY A 238 6.66 38.60 -3.07
N THR A 239 5.58 38.80 -3.81
CA THR A 239 4.48 39.71 -3.47
C THR A 239 3.23 38.99 -2.93
N ALA A 240 3.21 37.66 -2.95
CA ALA A 240 2.20 36.81 -2.30
C ALA A 240 2.82 35.92 -1.21
N GLY A 241 2.01 35.49 -0.24
CA GLY A 241 2.44 34.60 0.84
C GLY A 241 2.73 33.19 0.32
N ASN A 242 3.99 32.75 0.36
CA ASN A 242 4.36 31.38 0.03
C ASN A 242 4.04 30.45 1.21
N LEU A 243 3.21 29.41 0.99
CA LEU A 243 2.79 28.50 2.07
C LEU A 243 3.97 27.79 2.74
N LEU A 244 5.04 27.46 2.02
CA LEU A 244 6.21 26.80 2.60
C LEU A 244 6.99 27.78 3.51
N ASP A 245 7.22 29.02 3.05
CA ASP A 245 7.86 30.06 3.87
C ASP A 245 7.08 30.34 5.16
N LEU A 246 5.76 30.48 5.06
CA LEU A 246 4.88 30.64 6.21
C LEU A 246 4.90 29.42 7.14
N SER A 247 4.96 28.21 6.59
CA SER A 247 5.10 26.97 7.37
C SER A 247 6.43 26.90 8.12
N ILE A 248 7.53 27.37 7.51
CA ILE A 248 8.85 27.48 8.15
C ILE A 248 8.80 28.48 9.30
N LYS A 249 8.14 29.63 9.11
CA LYS A 249 7.95 30.65 10.15
C LYS A 249 7.15 30.10 11.33
N ALA A 250 6.02 29.43 11.08
CA ALA A 250 5.21 28.78 12.11
C ALA A 250 6.02 27.69 12.86
N SER A 251 6.74 26.83 12.13
CA SER A 251 7.58 25.78 12.73
C SER A 251 8.71 26.34 13.60
N ARG A 252 9.31 27.48 13.20
CA ARG A 252 10.34 28.18 13.99
C ARG A 252 9.79 28.65 15.33
N LEU A 253 8.52 29.06 15.36
CA LEU A 253 7.77 29.45 16.56
C LEU A 253 7.22 28.25 17.36
N ARG A 254 7.52 27.01 16.93
CA ARG A 254 7.07 25.75 17.55
C ARG A 254 5.57 25.48 17.38
N ALA A 255 5.00 25.91 16.26
CA ALA A 255 3.80 25.26 15.74
C ALA A 255 4.08 23.78 15.47
N THR A 256 3.11 22.93 15.72
CA THR A 256 3.17 21.49 15.46
C THR A 256 2.74 21.18 14.03
N VAL A 257 3.09 20.00 13.52
CA VAL A 257 2.64 19.52 12.21
C VAL A 257 1.11 19.51 12.11
N GLY A 258 0.43 19.07 13.18
CA GLY A 258 -1.03 19.09 13.27
C GLY A 258 -1.58 20.50 13.13
N GLU A 259 -1.10 21.47 13.92
CA GLU A 259 -1.58 22.86 13.86
C GLU A 259 -1.37 23.53 12.48
N VAL A 260 -0.24 23.26 11.82
CA VAL A 260 0.02 23.77 10.46
C VAL A 260 -0.94 23.13 9.45
N SER A 261 -1.19 21.82 9.58
CA SER A 261 -2.13 21.09 8.70
C SER A 261 -3.57 21.59 8.93
N ASP A 262 -3.99 21.73 10.19
CA ASP A 262 -5.32 22.21 10.58
C ASP A 262 -5.56 23.65 10.08
N ALA A 263 -4.53 24.51 10.09
CA ALA A 263 -4.63 25.87 9.56
C ALA A 263 -4.94 25.91 8.05
N LEU A 264 -4.39 24.97 7.28
CA LEU A 264 -4.70 24.82 5.85
C LEU A 264 -6.03 24.10 5.63
N GLU A 265 -6.37 23.14 6.49
CA GLU A 265 -7.63 22.38 6.44
C GLU A 265 -8.85 23.29 6.55
N LYS A 266 -8.78 24.41 7.30
CA LYS A 266 -9.85 25.41 7.38
C LYS A 266 -10.34 25.90 6.01
N VAL A 267 -9.45 25.95 5.01
CA VAL A 267 -9.73 26.45 3.66
C VAL A 267 -9.96 25.29 2.69
N TYR A 268 -9.10 24.27 2.74
CA TYR A 268 -9.07 23.21 1.71
C TYR A 268 -9.90 21.98 2.08
N GLY A 269 -10.27 21.81 3.35
CA GLY A 269 -10.91 20.60 3.87
C GLY A 269 -10.02 19.36 3.79
N ARG A 270 -10.65 18.19 3.89
CA ARG A 270 -9.99 16.88 3.73
C ARG A 270 -10.56 16.14 2.53
N HIS A 271 -9.68 15.61 1.69
CA HIS A 271 -10.08 14.75 0.59
C HIS A 271 -10.76 13.47 1.12
N ARG A 272 -11.88 13.10 0.50
CA ARG A 272 -12.55 11.81 0.71
C ARG A 272 -12.56 11.09 -0.63
N ALA A 273 -11.95 9.91 -0.65
CA ALA A 273 -11.86 9.13 -1.87
C ALA A 273 -13.16 8.35 -2.11
N ASP A 274 -13.64 8.37 -3.35
CA ASP A 274 -14.70 7.46 -3.78
C ASP A 274 -14.15 6.04 -3.93
N THR A 275 -14.88 5.08 -3.37
CA THR A 275 -14.57 3.66 -3.48
C THR A 275 -15.26 3.06 -4.70
N GLN A 276 -14.61 3.14 -5.86
CA GLN A 276 -14.98 2.35 -7.03
C GLN A 276 -14.52 0.89 -6.82
N LYS A 277 -15.31 -0.08 -7.30
CA LYS A 277 -15.01 -1.51 -7.17
C LYS A 277 -14.71 -2.11 -8.54
N VAL A 278 -13.67 -2.93 -8.62
CA VAL A 278 -13.42 -3.83 -9.76
C VAL A 278 -14.18 -5.14 -9.51
N THR A 279 -14.81 -5.70 -10.55
CA THR A 279 -15.53 -6.98 -10.48
C THR A 279 -15.15 -7.87 -11.68
N GLY A 280 -15.16 -9.18 -11.50
CA GLY A 280 -14.96 -10.18 -12.55
C GLY A 280 -13.53 -10.37 -13.06
N VAL A 281 -12.57 -9.54 -12.64
CA VAL A 281 -11.17 -9.63 -13.12
C VAL A 281 -10.46 -10.82 -12.49
N TYR A 282 -10.68 -11.09 -11.21
CA TYR A 282 -10.03 -12.21 -10.53
C TYR A 282 -10.53 -13.54 -11.09
N ALA A 283 -11.85 -13.73 -11.17
CA ALA A 283 -12.44 -14.96 -11.72
C ALA A 283 -12.01 -15.23 -13.16
N ALA A 284 -11.89 -14.20 -14.01
CA ALA A 284 -11.48 -14.37 -15.40
C ALA A 284 -10.03 -14.88 -15.55
N ALA A 285 -9.15 -14.57 -14.59
CA ALA A 285 -7.75 -14.95 -14.63
C ALA A 285 -7.42 -16.23 -13.84
N TYR A 286 -8.37 -16.78 -13.08
CA TYR A 286 -8.15 -17.93 -12.20
C TYR A 286 -8.29 -19.26 -12.94
N ASP A 287 -7.17 -19.98 -13.11
CA ASP A 287 -7.04 -21.16 -13.98
C ASP A 287 -7.31 -22.51 -13.28
N SER A 288 -8.02 -22.51 -12.14
CA SER A 288 -8.32 -23.72 -11.35
C SER A 288 -9.82 -23.84 -11.07
N ALA A 289 -10.59 -24.15 -12.12
CA ALA A 289 -12.06 -24.14 -12.11
C ALA A 289 -12.70 -25.07 -11.06
N GLU A 290 -12.11 -26.23 -10.76
CA GLU A 290 -12.79 -27.25 -9.92
C GLU A 290 -13.01 -26.78 -8.47
N GLY A 291 -11.95 -26.33 -7.79
CA GLY A 291 -12.07 -25.80 -6.42
C GLY A 291 -12.85 -24.48 -6.33
N TRP A 292 -12.80 -23.67 -7.40
CA TRP A 292 -13.53 -22.41 -7.48
C TRP A 292 -15.04 -22.63 -7.59
N GLU A 293 -15.48 -23.49 -8.51
CA GLU A 293 -16.89 -23.79 -8.71
C GLU A 293 -17.51 -24.57 -7.54
N GLN A 294 -16.73 -25.44 -6.89
CA GLN A 294 -17.14 -26.06 -5.63
C GLN A 294 -17.43 -25.00 -4.56
N LEU A 295 -16.52 -24.05 -4.34
CA LEU A 295 -16.70 -23.02 -3.32
C LEU A 295 -17.91 -22.11 -3.62
N LYS A 296 -18.13 -21.76 -4.89
CA LYS A 296 -19.35 -21.03 -5.31
C LYS A 296 -20.62 -21.82 -5.00
N THR A 297 -20.60 -23.14 -5.22
CA THR A 297 -21.72 -24.02 -4.89
C THR A 297 -21.98 -24.02 -3.38
N GLU A 298 -20.93 -24.10 -2.55
CA GLU A 298 -21.05 -24.05 -1.09
C GLU A 298 -21.60 -22.70 -0.58
N ILE A 299 -21.23 -21.59 -1.22
CA ILE A 299 -21.73 -20.23 -0.90
C ILE A 299 -23.19 -20.08 -1.31
N ASN A 300 -23.57 -20.60 -2.49
CA ASN A 300 -24.96 -20.59 -2.94
C ASN A 300 -25.85 -21.44 -2.01
N ALA A 301 -25.37 -22.60 -1.57
CA ALA A 301 -26.08 -23.42 -0.59
C ALA A 301 -26.28 -22.67 0.74
N PHE A 302 -25.28 -21.92 1.22
CA PHE A 302 -25.47 -21.04 2.37
C PHE A 302 -26.58 -20.01 2.13
N ALA A 303 -26.61 -19.39 0.95
CA ALA A 303 -27.61 -18.39 0.61
C ALA A 303 -29.04 -18.98 0.58
N GLU A 304 -29.20 -20.21 0.09
CA GLU A 304 -30.47 -20.94 0.11
C GLU A 304 -30.89 -21.30 1.55
N GLU A 305 -29.94 -21.75 2.39
CA GLU A 305 -30.19 -22.14 3.78
C GLU A 305 -30.55 -20.94 4.68
N GLN A 306 -29.86 -19.81 4.53
CA GLN A 306 -29.99 -18.63 5.40
C GLN A 306 -30.92 -17.55 4.82
N GLY A 307 -31.38 -17.71 3.57
CA GLY A 307 -32.19 -16.71 2.86
C GLY A 307 -31.42 -15.45 2.45
N ARG A 308 -30.10 -15.41 2.66
CA ARG A 308 -29.19 -14.32 2.26
C ARG A 308 -27.77 -14.82 2.06
N ARG A 309 -27.00 -14.15 1.20
CA ARG A 309 -25.59 -14.46 0.97
C ARG A 309 -24.74 -14.21 2.21
N PRO A 310 -23.59 -14.89 2.35
CA PRO A 310 -22.62 -14.54 3.39
C PRO A 310 -22.12 -13.12 3.09
N ARG A 311 -22.28 -12.23 4.07
CA ARG A 311 -21.99 -10.81 3.96
C ARG A 311 -20.77 -10.46 4.80
N VAL A 312 -19.76 -9.86 4.18
CA VAL A 312 -18.50 -9.50 4.84
C VAL A 312 -18.18 -8.03 4.61
N MET A 313 -17.70 -7.35 5.64
CA MET A 313 -17.13 -6.01 5.51
C MET A 313 -15.61 -6.08 5.59
N ILE A 314 -14.92 -5.71 4.52
CA ILE A 314 -13.46 -5.57 4.52
C ILE A 314 -13.13 -4.15 4.97
N SER A 315 -12.43 -4.01 6.09
CA SER A 315 -12.22 -2.73 6.78
C SER A 315 -10.75 -2.33 6.89
N LYS A 316 -10.54 -1.01 6.95
CA LYS A 316 -9.24 -0.37 7.17
C LYS A 316 -9.34 0.52 8.40
N LEU A 317 -8.70 0.09 9.49
CA LEU A 317 -8.72 0.80 10.77
C LEU A 317 -7.48 1.68 10.93
N GLY A 318 -7.67 2.86 11.53
CA GLY A 318 -6.59 3.81 11.76
C GLY A 318 -6.00 4.39 10.47
N GLN A 319 -4.80 4.96 10.53
CA GLN A 319 -4.20 5.70 9.40
C GLN A 319 -3.59 4.80 8.30
N ASP A 320 -3.91 3.51 8.27
CA ASP A 320 -3.35 2.56 7.31
C ASP A 320 -3.98 2.73 5.91
N GLY A 321 -3.19 3.27 4.98
CA GLY A 321 -3.57 3.47 3.58
C GLY A 321 -3.35 2.26 2.66
N HIS A 322 -2.82 1.14 3.14
CA HIS A 322 -2.56 -0.03 2.28
C HIS A 322 -3.87 -0.73 1.91
N ASP A 323 -4.32 -0.61 0.66
CA ASP A 323 -5.62 -1.14 0.24
C ASP A 323 -5.56 -2.21 -0.86
N ARG A 324 -4.38 -2.51 -1.41
CA ARG A 324 -4.21 -3.56 -2.44
C ARG A 324 -4.80 -4.90 -1.99
N GLY A 325 -4.35 -5.40 -0.82
CA GLY A 325 -4.83 -6.69 -0.29
C GLY A 325 -6.33 -6.67 -0.02
N ALA A 326 -6.82 -5.63 0.65
CA ALA A 326 -8.23 -5.44 0.95
C ALA A 326 -9.12 -5.49 -0.31
N LYS A 327 -8.72 -4.77 -1.37
CA LYS A 327 -9.51 -4.70 -2.61
C LYS A 327 -9.44 -5.99 -3.43
N VAL A 328 -8.28 -6.65 -3.48
CA VAL A 328 -8.15 -7.92 -4.20
C VAL A 328 -8.96 -9.03 -3.49
N VAL A 329 -8.95 -9.06 -2.16
CA VAL A 329 -9.84 -9.94 -1.37
C VAL A 329 -11.30 -9.59 -1.65
N ALA A 330 -11.66 -8.31 -1.63
CA ALA A 330 -13.05 -7.88 -1.84
C ALA A 330 -13.60 -8.25 -3.23
N THR A 331 -12.83 -8.02 -4.29
CA THR A 331 -13.25 -8.37 -5.66
C THR A 331 -13.36 -9.89 -5.83
N ALA A 332 -12.43 -10.66 -5.29
CA ALA A 332 -12.44 -12.12 -5.41
C ALA A 332 -13.54 -12.77 -4.56
N PHE A 333 -13.82 -12.25 -3.35
CA PHE A 333 -14.96 -12.70 -2.54
C PHE A 333 -16.30 -12.39 -3.23
N ALA A 334 -16.42 -11.21 -3.85
CA ALA A 334 -17.60 -10.86 -4.64
C ALA A 334 -17.76 -11.79 -5.85
N ASP A 335 -16.67 -12.11 -6.55
CA ASP A 335 -16.68 -13.06 -7.68
C ASP A 335 -17.07 -14.50 -7.24
N LEU A 336 -16.81 -14.87 -5.98
CA LEU A 336 -17.24 -16.14 -5.37
C LEU A 336 -18.72 -16.15 -4.94
N GLY A 337 -19.36 -14.98 -4.82
CA GLY A 337 -20.76 -14.84 -4.45
C GLY A 337 -21.02 -14.34 -3.02
N PHE A 338 -20.00 -13.84 -2.32
CA PHE A 338 -20.21 -13.07 -1.08
C PHE A 338 -20.84 -11.72 -1.39
N ASP A 339 -21.63 -11.20 -0.46
CA ASP A 339 -21.98 -9.79 -0.44
C ASP A 339 -20.85 -9.04 0.30
N VAL A 340 -20.14 -8.17 -0.42
CA VAL A 340 -18.92 -7.53 0.11
C VAL A 340 -19.09 -6.02 0.24
N ASP A 341 -18.99 -5.55 1.49
CA ASP A 341 -18.87 -4.13 1.82
C ASP A 341 -17.40 -3.75 1.97
N MET A 342 -17.05 -2.56 1.49
CA MET A 342 -15.73 -1.97 1.68
C MET A 342 -15.87 -0.81 2.66
N GLY A 343 -15.21 -0.91 3.80
CA GLY A 343 -15.06 0.21 4.72
C GLY A 343 -14.22 1.31 4.07
N PRO A 344 -14.56 2.60 4.27
CA PRO A 344 -13.70 3.70 3.86
C PRO A 344 -12.33 3.63 4.57
N LEU A 345 -11.33 4.29 4.00
CA LEU A 345 -10.05 4.46 4.67
C LEU A 345 -10.21 5.30 5.95
N PHE A 346 -9.33 5.06 6.91
CA PHE A 346 -9.16 5.88 8.11
C PHE A 346 -10.28 5.81 9.15
N GLN A 347 -11.05 4.72 9.16
CA GLN A 347 -12.07 4.51 10.17
C GLN A 347 -11.47 4.24 11.55
N THR A 348 -12.12 4.78 12.56
CA THR A 348 -11.94 4.32 13.94
C THR A 348 -12.62 2.96 14.14
N PRO A 349 -12.21 2.18 15.16
CA PRO A 349 -12.92 0.96 15.55
C PRO A 349 -14.41 1.21 15.83
N GLU A 350 -14.76 2.33 16.45
CA GLU A 350 -16.16 2.69 16.74
C GLU A 350 -16.99 2.89 15.47
N GLU A 351 -16.48 3.67 14.51
CA GLU A 351 -17.16 3.92 13.22
C GLU A 351 -17.29 2.65 12.40
N CYS A 352 -16.26 1.79 12.41
CA CYS A 352 -16.29 0.50 11.74
C CYS A 352 -17.31 -0.45 12.39
N ALA A 353 -17.40 -0.52 13.73
CA ALA A 353 -18.40 -1.34 14.42
C ALA A 353 -19.82 -0.90 14.04
N ARG A 354 -20.06 0.42 14.07
CA ARG A 354 -21.35 1.01 13.71
C ARG A 354 -21.75 0.64 12.29
N GLN A 355 -20.85 0.82 11.32
CA GLN A 355 -21.12 0.47 9.92
C GLN A 355 -21.36 -1.03 9.74
N ALA A 356 -20.59 -1.89 10.41
CA ALA A 356 -20.77 -3.35 10.35
C ALA A 356 -22.17 -3.77 10.83
N ILE A 357 -22.65 -3.17 11.92
CA ILE A 357 -23.97 -3.42 12.50
C ILE A 357 -25.08 -2.87 11.59
N GLU A 358 -24.94 -1.63 11.12
CA GLU A 358 -25.91 -1.00 10.20
C GLU A 358 -26.07 -1.79 8.90
N ASN A 359 -24.98 -2.41 8.42
CA ASN A 359 -24.99 -3.25 7.23
C ASN A 359 -25.41 -4.71 7.50
N ASP A 360 -25.64 -5.10 8.76
CA ASP A 360 -25.97 -6.48 9.16
C ASP A 360 -24.98 -7.49 8.54
N VAL A 361 -23.68 -7.22 8.69
CA VAL A 361 -22.64 -8.12 8.15
C VAL A 361 -22.45 -9.32 9.07
N HIS A 362 -22.18 -10.49 8.48
CA HIS A 362 -21.85 -11.68 9.27
C HIS A 362 -20.43 -11.60 9.84
N ALA A 363 -19.52 -10.92 9.12
CA ALA A 363 -18.14 -10.80 9.54
C ALA A 363 -17.49 -9.48 9.13
N VAL A 364 -16.50 -9.05 9.92
CA VAL A 364 -15.58 -7.96 9.59
C VAL A 364 -14.19 -8.54 9.35
N GLY A 365 -13.65 -8.31 8.15
CA GLY A 365 -12.26 -8.60 7.81
C GLY A 365 -11.39 -7.35 7.95
N VAL A 366 -10.63 -7.25 9.04
CA VAL A 366 -9.70 -6.14 9.29
C VAL A 366 -8.43 -6.36 8.48
N SER A 367 -8.18 -5.53 7.47
CA SER A 367 -6.92 -5.54 6.73
C SER A 367 -5.94 -4.56 7.36
N THR A 368 -4.87 -5.06 7.97
CA THR A 368 -3.87 -4.30 8.74
C THR A 368 -2.45 -4.57 8.24
N LEU A 369 -1.77 -3.53 7.77
CA LEU A 369 -0.40 -3.59 7.24
C LEU A 369 0.50 -2.52 7.87
N ALA A 370 -0.01 -1.80 8.88
CA ALA A 370 0.69 -0.70 9.55
C ALA A 370 0.95 -0.97 11.05
N ALA A 371 1.02 -2.24 11.46
CA ALA A 371 1.27 -2.69 12.83
C ALA A 371 0.28 -2.18 13.91
N GLY A 372 -0.90 -1.71 13.50
CA GLY A 372 -1.94 -1.23 14.42
C GLY A 372 -2.77 -2.34 15.08
N HIS A 373 -2.56 -3.61 14.69
CA HIS A 373 -3.42 -4.74 15.06
C HIS A 373 -3.50 -4.98 16.56
N LYS A 374 -2.40 -4.81 17.31
CA LYS A 374 -2.36 -5.02 18.77
C LYS A 374 -3.28 -4.07 19.54
N THR A 375 -3.67 -2.95 18.95
CA THR A 375 -4.55 -1.95 19.57
C THR A 375 -5.92 -1.91 18.89
N LEU A 376 -5.96 -1.87 17.56
CA LEU A 376 -7.18 -1.62 16.81
C LEU A 376 -8.09 -2.85 16.71
N VAL A 377 -7.52 -4.07 16.67
CA VAL A 377 -8.31 -5.31 16.56
C VAL A 377 -9.07 -5.61 17.87
N PRO A 378 -8.45 -5.57 19.06
CA PRO A 378 -9.20 -5.68 20.30
C PRO A 378 -10.28 -4.61 20.43
N ALA A 379 -9.97 -3.37 20.03
CA ALA A 379 -10.91 -2.25 20.11
C ALA A 379 -12.15 -2.42 19.23
N ILE A 380 -12.02 -2.95 18.00
CA ILE A 380 -13.20 -3.20 17.15
C ILE A 380 -14.09 -4.30 17.73
N ILE A 381 -13.48 -5.36 18.29
CA ILE A 381 -14.24 -6.45 18.94
C ILE A 381 -15.00 -5.92 20.17
N GLU A 382 -14.37 -5.04 20.96
CA GLU A 382 -15.01 -4.39 22.11
C GLU A 382 -16.16 -3.48 21.66
N GLU A 383 -15.95 -2.64 20.64
CA GLU A 383 -16.97 -1.74 20.11
C GLU A 383 -18.16 -2.50 19.49
N LEU A 384 -17.92 -3.60 18.78
CA LEU A 384 -18.99 -4.49 18.30
C LEU A 384 -19.86 -5.01 19.45
N LYS A 385 -19.24 -5.50 20.54
CA LYS A 385 -19.97 -5.98 21.73
C LYS A 385 -20.76 -4.85 22.40
N LYS A 386 -20.14 -3.68 22.57
CA LYS A 386 -20.73 -2.51 23.22
C LYS A 386 -21.93 -1.95 22.45
N GLN A 387 -21.89 -2.04 21.12
CA GLN A 387 -22.95 -1.54 20.23
C GLN A 387 -24.01 -2.61 19.88
N GLY A 388 -23.90 -3.83 20.44
CA GLY A 388 -24.91 -4.88 20.28
C GLY A 388 -24.71 -5.82 19.09
N GLY A 389 -23.57 -5.75 18.39
CA GLY A 389 -23.17 -6.66 17.29
C GLY A 389 -22.17 -7.72 17.72
N GLY A 390 -22.32 -8.30 18.91
CA GLY A 390 -21.36 -9.26 19.47
C GLY A 390 -21.32 -10.62 18.76
N ASP A 391 -22.30 -10.90 17.91
CA ASP A 391 -22.42 -12.06 17.02
C ASP A 391 -21.59 -11.91 15.72
N ILE A 392 -21.26 -10.67 15.34
CA ILE A 392 -20.41 -10.38 14.17
C ILE A 392 -18.99 -10.86 14.45
N ILE A 393 -18.51 -11.81 13.65
CA ILE A 393 -17.16 -12.36 13.82
C ILE A 393 -16.08 -11.49 13.17
N VAL A 394 -14.89 -11.47 13.77
CA VAL A 394 -13.77 -10.66 13.28
C VAL A 394 -12.64 -11.55 12.75
N PHE A 395 -12.17 -11.24 11.55
CA PHE A 395 -10.96 -11.79 10.94
C PHE A 395 -9.92 -10.70 10.81
N VAL A 396 -8.65 -11.09 10.74
CA VAL A 396 -7.55 -10.15 10.52
C VAL A 396 -6.68 -10.65 9.38
N GLY A 397 -6.28 -9.78 8.47
CA GLY A 397 -5.32 -10.11 7.43
C GLY A 397 -4.33 -8.99 7.18
N GLY A 398 -3.22 -9.31 6.54
CA GLY A 398 -2.12 -8.37 6.27
C GLY A 398 -0.84 -8.74 6.99
N VAL A 399 0.01 -7.76 7.29
CA VAL A 399 1.35 -7.99 7.86
C VAL A 399 1.24 -8.07 9.37
N ILE A 400 1.23 -9.30 9.90
CA ILE A 400 1.07 -9.60 11.32
C ILE A 400 2.17 -10.58 11.71
N PRO A 401 3.09 -10.21 12.61
CA PRO A 401 4.08 -11.14 13.14
C PRO A 401 3.43 -12.32 13.84
N ARG A 402 3.94 -13.54 13.62
CA ARG A 402 3.39 -14.78 14.23
C ARG A 402 3.31 -14.74 15.74
N GLN A 403 4.25 -14.05 16.40
CA GLN A 403 4.27 -13.87 17.84
C GLN A 403 3.05 -13.10 18.40
N ASP A 404 2.34 -12.35 17.55
CA ASP A 404 1.14 -11.61 17.97
C ASP A 404 -0.16 -12.44 17.77
N TYR A 405 -0.10 -13.64 17.18
CA TYR A 405 -1.29 -14.41 16.80
C TYR A 405 -2.11 -14.86 18.01
N ASP A 406 -1.45 -15.43 19.03
CA ASP A 406 -2.13 -15.95 20.21
C ASP A 406 -2.93 -14.85 20.91
N MET A 407 -2.34 -13.66 21.06
CA MET A 407 -3.03 -12.49 21.64
C MET A 407 -4.25 -12.07 20.81
N LEU A 408 -4.18 -12.12 19.48
CA LEU A 408 -5.33 -11.79 18.61
C LEU A 408 -6.45 -12.84 18.73
N TYR A 409 -6.11 -14.13 18.81
CA TYR A 409 -7.09 -15.18 19.06
C TYR A 409 -7.74 -15.05 20.44
N GLU A 410 -6.96 -14.76 21.48
CA GLU A 410 -7.46 -14.47 22.83
C GLU A 410 -8.39 -13.24 22.86
N ALA A 411 -8.11 -12.22 22.04
CA ALA A 411 -8.98 -11.06 21.89
C ALA A 411 -10.32 -11.38 21.19
N GLY A 412 -10.42 -12.52 20.49
CA GLY A 412 -11.66 -13.01 19.89
C GLY A 412 -11.65 -13.13 18.37
N VAL A 413 -10.50 -12.96 17.72
CA VAL A 413 -10.34 -13.16 16.26
C VAL A 413 -10.63 -14.61 15.88
N LYS A 414 -11.32 -14.84 14.76
CA LYS A 414 -11.68 -16.18 14.26
C LYS A 414 -10.72 -16.75 13.22
N GLY A 415 -9.93 -15.91 12.56
CA GLY A 415 -8.92 -16.32 11.60
C GLY A 415 -7.93 -15.20 11.29
N ILE A 416 -6.68 -15.59 11.03
CA ILE A 416 -5.58 -14.68 10.69
C ILE A 416 -5.02 -15.07 9.32
N TYR A 417 -4.99 -14.14 8.37
CA TYR A 417 -4.59 -14.36 6.98
C TYR A 417 -3.36 -13.50 6.62
N GLY A 418 -2.16 -14.07 6.79
CA GLY A 418 -0.88 -13.42 6.49
C GLY A 418 -0.56 -13.32 4.98
N PRO A 419 0.55 -12.65 4.60
CA PRO A 419 1.02 -12.59 3.22
C PRO A 419 1.13 -13.98 2.58
N GLY A 420 0.66 -14.12 1.34
CA GLY A 420 0.70 -15.39 0.61
C GLY A 420 -0.49 -16.33 0.86
N THR A 421 -1.46 -15.93 1.69
CA THR A 421 -2.73 -16.66 1.84
C THR A 421 -3.49 -16.72 0.51
N PRO A 422 -3.78 -17.91 -0.03
CA PRO A 422 -4.63 -18.03 -1.23
C PRO A 422 -6.06 -17.60 -0.92
N ILE A 423 -6.63 -16.75 -1.77
CA ILE A 423 -7.96 -16.19 -1.52
C ILE A 423 -9.05 -17.27 -1.41
N PRO A 424 -9.13 -18.30 -2.27
CA PRO A 424 -10.12 -19.36 -2.14
C PRO A 424 -10.04 -20.09 -0.79
N ALA A 425 -8.84 -20.25 -0.24
CA ALA A 425 -8.64 -20.88 1.07
C ALA A 425 -9.21 -19.99 2.20
N SER A 426 -8.92 -18.69 2.16
CA SER A 426 -9.47 -17.75 3.15
C SER A 426 -11.00 -17.62 3.05
N ALA A 427 -11.55 -17.58 1.84
CA ALA A 427 -12.99 -17.51 1.62
C ALA A 427 -13.73 -18.75 2.17
N LYS A 428 -13.14 -19.94 2.01
CA LYS A 428 -13.67 -21.17 2.59
C LYS A 428 -13.69 -21.13 4.12
N ASP A 429 -12.57 -20.77 4.75
CA ASP A 429 -12.49 -20.68 6.21
C ASP A 429 -13.46 -19.62 6.77
N VAL A 430 -13.56 -18.44 6.12
CA VAL A 430 -14.54 -17.42 6.48
C VAL A 430 -15.97 -17.98 6.44
N LEU A 431 -16.36 -18.68 5.38
CA LEU A 431 -17.68 -19.29 5.26
C LEU A 431 -17.95 -20.31 6.39
N GLU A 432 -16.97 -21.16 6.69
CA GLU A 432 -17.08 -22.16 7.75
C GLU A 432 -17.25 -21.54 9.14
N GLN A 433 -16.51 -20.47 9.44
CA GLN A 433 -16.64 -19.75 10.71
C GLN A 433 -17.95 -18.99 10.82
N ILE A 434 -18.44 -18.38 9.73
CA ILE A 434 -19.79 -17.77 9.69
C ILE A 434 -20.84 -18.84 10.01
N ARG A 435 -20.78 -20.02 9.37
CA ARG A 435 -21.70 -21.13 9.66
C ARG A 435 -21.65 -21.60 11.12
N LYS A 436 -20.48 -21.54 11.76
CA LYS A 436 -20.33 -21.90 13.19
C LYS A 436 -20.91 -20.84 14.12
N ALA A 437 -20.88 -19.56 13.74
CA ALA A 437 -21.38 -18.45 14.56
C ALA A 437 -22.90 -18.31 14.54
N ILE A 438 -23.55 -18.73 13.45
CA ILE A 438 -25.02 -18.67 13.28
C ILE A 438 -25.73 -19.85 13.98
N LYS A 439 -25.01 -20.95 14.23
CA LYS A 439 -25.52 -22.12 14.98
C LYS A 439 -25.44 -21.88 16.48
#